data_AF-A0A8J6JBL2-F1
#
_entry.id   AF-A0A8J6JBL2-F1
#
_cell.length_a   1.000
_cell.length_b   1.000
_cell.length_c   1.000
_cell.angle_alpha   90.00
_cell.angle_beta   90.00
_cell.angle_gamma   90.00
#
_symmetry.space_group_name_H-M   'P 1'
#
loop_
_entity.id
_entity.type
_entity.pdbx_description
1 polymer ?
#
loop_
_entity_poly.entity_id
_entity_poly.type
_entity_poly.pdbx_seq_one_letter_code
_entity_poly.pdbx_strand_id
1 'polypeptide(L)'
;MSDILKVKDPRGVSVYCSENQWERHIINELTGHPIMKDNVEAIIDTIRSPDNIYESHDSDPPLDYREIYSKETKCATYYGYAPHTKVVLSVVGGGGEVVTAYPSKNPIAGTKGEAIYIANNEN
;
A
#
# COMPACT_ATOMS: atom_id res chain seq x y z
N MET A 1 14.21 -16.21 3.94
CA MET A 1 13.13 -15.45 4.59
C MET A 1 11.87 -15.69 3.79
N SER A 2 10.74 -15.83 4.47
CA SER A 2 9.44 -16.05 3.83
C SER A 2 8.75 -14.69 3.56
N ASP A 3 7.87 -14.67 2.56
CA ASP A 3 7.07 -13.50 2.22
C ASP A 3 5.70 -13.64 2.89
N ILE A 4 5.24 -12.59 3.57
CA ILE A 4 3.88 -12.52 4.15
C ILE A 4 2.83 -12.45 3.05
N LEU A 5 3.15 -11.76 1.96
CA LEU A 5 2.29 -11.68 0.79
C LEU A 5 3.13 -11.57 -0.49
N LYS A 6 2.53 -12.07 -1.57
CA LYS A 6 3.01 -11.88 -2.94
C LYS A 6 1.81 -11.76 -3.87
N VAL A 7 1.70 -10.64 -4.58
CA VAL A 7 0.55 -10.32 -5.43
C VAL A 7 1.00 -9.46 -6.62
N LYS A 8 0.22 -9.43 -7.69
CA LYS A 8 0.45 -8.52 -8.81
C LYS A 8 -0.52 -7.35 -8.77
N ASP A 9 -0.04 -6.18 -9.15
CA ASP A 9 -0.90 -5.02 -9.38
C ASP A 9 -1.62 -5.09 -10.75
N PRO A 10 -2.54 -4.17 -11.06
CA PRO A 10 -3.23 -4.13 -12.36
C PRO A 10 -2.31 -3.92 -13.57
N ARG A 11 -1.09 -3.40 -13.35
CA ARG A 11 -0.08 -3.15 -14.39
C ARG A 11 0.84 -4.36 -14.58
N GLY A 12 0.66 -5.43 -13.80
CA GLY A 12 1.43 -6.66 -13.85
C GLY A 12 2.72 -6.66 -13.01
N VAL A 13 2.98 -5.60 -12.23
CA VAL A 13 4.13 -5.48 -11.32
C VAL A 13 3.99 -6.50 -10.20
N SER A 14 5.03 -7.31 -9.97
CA SER A 14 5.05 -8.26 -8.86
C SER A 14 5.42 -7.55 -7.57
N VAL A 15 4.52 -7.59 -6.60
CA VAL A 15 4.67 -6.95 -5.30
C VAL A 15 4.82 -8.02 -4.22
N TYR A 16 5.74 -7.82 -3.29
CA TYR A 16 5.92 -8.70 -2.13
C TYR A 16 6.09 -7.89 -0.84
N CYS A 17 5.86 -8.54 0.30
CA CYS A 17 6.24 -8.03 1.62
C CYS A 17 6.99 -9.13 2.36
N SER A 18 8.24 -8.87 2.72
CA SER A 18 9.02 -9.80 3.53
C SER A 18 8.50 -9.84 4.98
N GLU A 19 8.66 -10.98 5.66
CA GLU A 19 8.39 -11.10 7.11
C GLU A 19 9.12 -10.04 7.94
N ASN A 20 10.40 -9.78 7.62
CA ASN A 20 11.20 -8.81 8.35
C ASN A 20 10.64 -7.38 8.21
N GLN A 21 10.21 -6.99 7.00
CA GLN A 21 9.59 -5.69 6.78
C GLN A 21 8.24 -5.58 7.50
N TRP A 22 7.44 -6.65 7.44
CA TRP A 22 6.16 -6.75 8.13
C TRP A 22 6.30 -6.54 9.62
N GLU A 23 7.10 -7.37 10.30
CA GLU A 23 7.23 -7.37 11.75
C GLU A 23 7.91 -6.12 12.28
N ARG A 24 8.94 -5.62 11.59
CA ARG A 24 9.77 -4.53 12.12
C ARG A 24 9.25 -3.15 11.78
N HIS A 25 8.50 -2.97 10.70
CA HIS A 25 8.12 -1.64 10.21
C HIS A 25 6.60 -1.49 10.06
N ILE A 26 5.90 -2.49 9.55
CA ILE A 26 4.47 -2.36 9.28
C ILE A 26 3.65 -2.56 10.55
N ILE A 27 3.84 -3.67 11.27
CA ILE A 27 3.04 -3.98 12.47
C ILE A 27 3.77 -3.68 13.78
N ASN A 28 4.86 -2.91 13.71
CA ASN A 28 5.64 -2.54 14.88
C ASN A 28 4.79 -1.72 15.87
N GLU A 29 4.71 -2.17 17.12
CA GLU A 29 3.92 -1.55 18.20
C GLU A 29 4.33 -0.11 18.55
N LEU A 30 5.58 0.27 18.26
CA LEU A 30 6.12 1.58 18.64
C LEU A 30 6.15 2.58 17.48
N THR A 31 6.43 2.11 16.27
CA THR A 31 6.73 2.97 15.12
C THR A 31 5.86 2.71 13.89
N GLY A 32 5.08 1.62 13.90
CA GLY A 32 4.30 1.18 12.75
C GLY A 32 2.80 1.38 12.94
N HIS A 33 2.05 0.46 12.33
CA HIS A 33 0.60 0.39 12.32
C HIS A 33 0.15 -1.02 12.74
N PRO A 34 0.19 -1.36 14.05
CA PRO A 34 -0.11 -2.71 14.56
C PRO A 34 -1.45 -3.28 14.11
N ILE A 35 -2.44 -2.41 13.89
CA ILE A 35 -3.75 -2.80 13.35
C ILE A 35 -3.67 -3.53 12.00
N MET A 36 -2.62 -3.31 11.22
CA MET A 36 -2.43 -3.98 9.95
C MET A 36 -2.18 -5.48 10.09
N LYS A 37 -1.80 -5.96 11.29
CA LYS A 37 -1.60 -7.38 11.60
C LYS A 37 -2.80 -8.24 11.20
N ASP A 38 -4.02 -7.75 11.43
CA ASP A 38 -5.26 -8.46 11.15
C ASP A 38 -5.88 -8.08 9.80
N ASN A 39 -5.15 -7.33 8.96
CA ASN A 39 -5.68 -6.74 7.72
C ASN A 39 -4.80 -7.03 6.49
N VAL A 40 -4.11 -8.17 6.47
CA VAL A 40 -3.31 -8.60 5.30
C VAL A 40 -4.17 -8.69 4.03
N GLU A 41 -5.41 -9.17 4.13
CA GLU A 41 -6.33 -9.24 2.99
C GLU A 41 -6.64 -7.86 2.40
N ALA A 42 -6.81 -6.84 3.24
CA ALA A 42 -7.05 -5.47 2.79
C ALA A 42 -5.85 -4.91 2.00
N ILE A 43 -4.62 -5.25 2.43
CA ILE A 43 -3.39 -4.88 1.73
C ILE A 43 -3.33 -5.57 0.36
N ILE A 44 -3.59 -6.89 0.32
CA ILE A 44 -3.59 -7.66 -0.93
C ILE A 44 -4.63 -7.11 -1.90
N ASP A 45 -5.84 -6.83 -1.42
CA ASP A 45 -6.94 -6.27 -2.22
C ASP A 45 -6.58 -4.88 -2.79
N THR A 46 -5.94 -4.05 -1.97
CA THR A 46 -5.46 -2.71 -2.35
C THR A 46 -4.37 -2.77 -3.41
N ILE A 47 -3.43 -3.71 -3.32
CA ILE A 47 -2.39 -3.86 -4.35
C ILE A 47 -2.99 -4.43 -5.64
N ARG A 48 -3.87 -5.44 -5.53
CA ARG A 48 -4.43 -6.15 -6.69
C ARG A 48 -5.39 -5.28 -7.50
N SER A 49 -6.16 -4.43 -6.82
CA SER A 49 -7.24 -3.64 -7.42
C SER A 49 -7.39 -2.28 -6.72
N PRO A 50 -6.33 -1.45 -6.73
CA PRO A 50 -6.37 -0.12 -6.15
C PRO A 50 -7.44 0.73 -6.85
N ASP A 51 -8.01 1.69 -6.13
CA ASP A 51 -8.79 2.75 -6.78
C ASP A 51 -7.85 3.73 -7.48
N ASN A 52 -6.70 4.01 -6.85
CA ASN A 52 -5.70 4.92 -7.39
C ASN A 52 -4.28 4.49 -7.04
N ILE A 53 -3.33 4.83 -7.91
CA ILE A 53 -1.88 4.77 -7.66
C ILE A 53 -1.30 6.16 -7.93
N TYR A 54 -0.50 6.66 -7.00
CA TYR A 54 0.21 7.94 -7.12
C TYR A 54 1.69 7.78 -6.81
N GLU A 55 2.51 8.76 -7.21
CA GLU A 55 3.85 8.91 -6.64
C GLU A 55 3.75 9.34 -5.17
N SER A 56 4.61 8.81 -4.30
CA SER A 56 4.73 9.27 -2.91
C SER A 56 5.49 10.60 -2.84
N HIS A 57 5.06 11.50 -1.95
CA HIS A 57 5.83 12.70 -1.63
C HIS A 57 7.22 12.41 -1.03
N ASP A 58 7.39 11.24 -0.41
CA ASP A 58 8.68 10.79 0.16
C ASP A 58 9.69 10.36 -0.91
N SER A 59 9.31 10.45 -2.19
CA SER A 59 10.23 10.25 -3.31
C SER A 59 11.21 11.43 -3.50
N ASP A 60 11.15 12.49 -2.68
CA ASP A 60 12.08 13.63 -2.77
C ASP A 60 12.42 14.25 -1.38
N PRO A 61 13.70 14.27 -0.96
CA PRO A 61 14.87 13.66 -1.60
C PRO A 61 14.81 12.12 -1.48
N PRO A 62 14.94 11.36 -2.58
CA PRO A 62 14.66 9.92 -2.55
C PRO A 62 15.81 9.13 -1.91
N LEU A 63 15.45 8.17 -1.06
CA LEU A 63 16.22 6.92 -0.95
C LEU A 63 15.92 5.99 -2.14
N ASP A 64 14.69 6.06 -2.67
CA ASP A 64 14.14 5.21 -3.73
C ASP A 64 12.83 5.81 -4.30
N TYR A 65 12.43 5.39 -5.51
CA TYR A 65 11.14 5.79 -6.10
C TYR A 65 10.00 5.02 -5.44
N ARG A 66 8.98 5.75 -4.96
CA ARG A 66 7.87 5.16 -4.21
C ARG A 66 6.52 5.49 -4.80
N GLU A 67 5.65 4.50 -4.77
CA GLU A 67 4.26 4.62 -5.18
C GLU A 67 3.33 4.40 -3.98
N ILE A 68 2.19 5.09 -3.96
CA ILE A 68 1.13 4.91 -2.97
C ILE A 68 -0.11 4.37 -3.68
N TYR A 69 -0.52 3.20 -3.25
CA TYR A 69 -1.75 2.54 -3.65
C TYR A 69 -2.81 2.90 -2.62
N SER A 70 -3.97 3.32 -3.07
CA SER A 70 -5.10 3.61 -2.19
C SER A 70 -6.33 2.88 -2.69
N LYS A 71 -7.06 2.27 -1.76
CA LYS A 71 -8.36 1.64 -2.04
C LYS A 71 -9.31 1.84 -0.87
N GLU A 72 -10.58 2.11 -1.14
CA GLU A 72 -11.64 1.93 -0.16
C GLU A 72 -11.85 0.43 0.15
N THR A 73 -11.61 0.01 1.38
CA THR A 73 -11.48 -1.41 1.72
C THR A 73 -12.49 -1.84 2.79
N LYS A 74 -13.67 -2.26 2.32
CA LYS A 74 -14.81 -2.64 3.18
C LYS A 74 -14.56 -3.87 4.06
N CYS A 75 -13.59 -4.71 3.70
CA CYS A 75 -13.19 -5.88 4.49
C CYS A 75 -12.25 -5.53 5.66
N ALA A 76 -11.71 -4.30 5.70
CA ALA A 76 -10.77 -3.93 6.74
C ALA A 76 -11.46 -3.73 8.10
N THR A 77 -10.83 -4.17 9.18
CA THR A 77 -11.36 -4.01 10.56
C THR A 77 -11.50 -2.55 10.98
N TYR A 78 -10.85 -1.64 10.27
CA TYR A 78 -10.86 -0.19 10.49
C TYR A 78 -11.80 0.60 9.56
N TYR A 79 -12.54 -0.07 8.67
CA TYR A 79 -13.34 0.59 7.64
C TYR A 79 -14.28 1.68 8.19
N GLY A 80 -14.88 1.44 9.35
CA GLY A 80 -15.83 2.37 9.97
C GLY A 80 -15.26 3.74 10.37
N TYR A 81 -13.94 3.92 10.45
CA TYR A 81 -13.33 5.21 10.83
C TYR A 81 -12.19 5.67 9.91
N ALA A 82 -11.62 4.78 9.13
CA ALA A 82 -10.58 5.07 8.15
C ALA A 82 -10.79 4.19 6.91
N PRO A 83 -11.73 4.56 6.02
CA PRO A 83 -12.27 3.63 5.03
C PRO A 83 -11.26 3.19 3.95
N HIS A 84 -10.10 3.83 3.87
CA HIS A 84 -9.09 3.54 2.87
C HIS A 84 -7.92 2.77 3.47
N THR A 85 -7.50 1.71 2.79
CA THR A 85 -6.16 1.14 2.99
C THR A 85 -5.19 1.87 2.08
N LYS A 86 -4.05 2.29 2.61
CA LYS A 86 -2.91 2.75 1.83
C LYS A 86 -1.76 1.78 1.92
N VAL A 87 -1.11 1.54 0.79
CA VAL A 87 0.08 0.70 0.69
C VAL A 87 1.15 1.48 -0.05
N VAL A 88 2.29 1.70 0.60
CA VAL A 88 3.44 2.38 0.00
C VAL A 88 4.41 1.32 -0.49
N LEU A 89 4.77 1.37 -1.77
CA LEU A 89 5.74 0.48 -2.39
C LEU A 89 7.03 1.20 -2.71
N SER A 90 8.15 0.53 -2.49
CA SER A 90 9.42 0.82 -3.16
C SER A 90 9.42 0.09 -4.49
N VAL A 91 9.59 0.80 -5.61
CA VAL A 91 9.55 0.18 -6.94
C VAL A 91 10.96 0.17 -7.53
N VAL A 92 11.50 -1.02 -7.76
CA VAL A 92 12.85 -1.23 -8.31
C VAL A 92 12.81 -2.33 -9.36
N GLY A 93 13.31 -2.04 -10.57
CA GLY A 93 13.55 -3.05 -11.61
C GLY A 93 12.31 -3.83 -12.07
N GLY A 94 11.11 -3.24 -12.00
CA GLY A 94 9.85 -3.89 -12.41
C GLY A 94 9.18 -4.76 -11.33
N GLY A 95 9.71 -4.75 -10.11
CA GLY A 95 9.07 -5.31 -8.92
C GLY A 95 8.81 -4.23 -7.85
N GLY A 96 7.95 -4.55 -6.89
CA GLY A 96 7.61 -3.69 -5.77
C GLY A 96 7.80 -4.39 -4.42
N GLU A 97 8.41 -3.72 -3.45
CA GLU A 97 8.40 -4.15 -2.05
C GLU A 97 7.50 -3.23 -1.23
N VAL A 98 6.63 -3.82 -0.40
CA VAL A 98 5.81 -3.04 0.54
C VAL A 98 6.70 -2.40 1.60
N VAL A 99 6.79 -1.07 1.60
CA VAL A 99 7.53 -0.30 2.61
C VAL A 99 6.68 -0.10 3.85
N THR A 100 5.42 0.30 3.67
CA THR A 100 4.46 0.43 4.78
C THR A 100 3.04 0.29 4.28
N ALA A 101 2.12 -0.01 5.20
CA ALA A 101 0.69 0.02 4.94
C ALA A 101 -0.04 0.59 6.15
N TYR A 102 -1.11 1.34 5.92
CA TYR A 102 -1.84 2.02 6.99
C TYR A 102 -3.28 2.37 6.60
N PRO A 103 -4.18 2.46 7.60
CA PRO A 103 -5.53 2.98 7.40
C PRO A 103 -5.49 4.50 7.18
N SER A 104 -6.33 5.01 6.29
CA SER A 104 -6.45 6.44 6.02
C SER A 104 -7.89 6.90 5.82
N LYS A 105 -8.15 8.13 6.25
CA LYS A 105 -9.42 8.83 5.98
C LYS A 105 -9.44 9.48 4.59
N ASN A 106 -8.27 9.83 4.07
CA ASN A 106 -8.15 10.61 2.84
C ASN A 106 -7.43 9.79 1.75
N PRO A 107 -8.07 9.55 0.59
CA PRO A 107 -7.48 8.74 -0.49
C PRO A 107 -6.19 9.32 -1.07
N ILE A 108 -5.95 10.63 -0.97
CA ILE A 108 -4.82 11.34 -1.63
C ILE A 108 -3.77 11.91 -0.66
N ALA A 109 -3.93 11.77 0.65
CA ALA A 109 -2.87 12.21 1.59
C ALA A 109 -1.51 11.50 1.33
N GLY A 110 -0.41 12.25 1.34
CA GLY A 110 0.95 11.73 1.13
C GLY A 110 1.35 11.54 -0.34
N THR A 111 0.47 11.86 -1.29
CA THR A 111 0.74 11.70 -2.73
C THR A 111 1.33 12.95 -3.35
N LYS A 112 1.99 12.79 -4.50
CA LYS A 112 2.59 13.86 -5.30
C LYS A 112 2.11 13.76 -6.74
N GLY A 113 1.80 14.91 -7.33
CA GLY A 113 1.43 15.01 -8.75
C GLY A 113 0.08 14.39 -9.09
N GLU A 114 -0.08 14.06 -10.37
CA GLU A 114 -1.27 13.38 -10.90
C GLU A 114 -1.24 11.88 -10.62
N ALA A 115 -2.41 11.23 -10.72
CA ALA A 115 -2.51 9.78 -10.55
C ALA A 115 -1.79 9.06 -11.69
N ILE A 116 -0.94 8.09 -11.33
CA ILE A 116 -0.30 7.16 -12.27
C ILE A 116 -1.34 6.16 -12.79
N TYR A 117 -2.30 5.80 -11.94
CA TYR A 117 -3.42 4.93 -12.26
C TYR A 117 -4.67 5.39 -11.52
N ILE A 118 -5.80 5.33 -12.21
CA ILE A 118 -7.15 5.49 -11.65
C ILE A 118 -7.95 4.31 -12.18
N ALA A 119 -8.63 3.58 -11.29
CA ALA A 119 -9.56 2.54 -11.71
C ALA A 119 -10.68 3.18 -12.54
N ASN A 120 -10.93 2.65 -13.75
CA ASN A 120 -12.10 3.05 -14.50
C ASN A 120 -13.33 2.59 -13.72
N ASN A 121 -14.07 3.53 -13.13
CA ASN A 121 -15.42 3.29 -12.65
C ASN A 121 -16.32 3.07 -13.87
N GLU A 122 -16.28 1.86 -14.45
CA GLU A 122 -17.41 1.39 -15.24
C GLU A 122 -18.56 1.14 -14.26
N ASN A 123 -19.46 2.14 -14.18
CA ASN A 123 -20.76 2.05 -13.49
C ASN A 123 -21.62 0.92 -14.07
#